data_AF-A0A8J6HZT2-F1
#
_entry.id   AF-A0A8J6HZT2-F1
#
_cell.length_a   1.000
_cell.length_b   1.000
_cell.length_c   1.000
_cell.angle_alpha   90.00
_cell.angle_beta   90.00
_cell.angle_gamma   90.00
#
_symmetry.space_group_name_H-M   'P 1'
#
loop_
_entity.id
_entity.type
_entity.pdbx_description
1 polymer ?
#
loop_
_entity_poly.entity_id
_entity_poly.type
_entity_poly.pdbx_seq_one_letter_code
_entity_poly.pdbx_strand_id
1 'polypeptide(L)'
;MKDYVPKTIQIVGVEDGVHYYEDGHFWMEVPGLLPEEEEEDESNYFSYISKPSKISFSTEPMKVYSTFSITEYDRRNEDVDPVAASAEYELEKRVEKMDVFPVELVKGSEGLGLSIIGMGVGADAGLEKLGIFVKTITANGAAAKDGRIQVNDQIIEVDGKSLVGVTQAYAASVLRNTSGLVKFSIGRERDPENSEVAQLIRQSLQADKEREERRQKALETEQQSDASTVQLTACQNATILLAGVGGLRDPTIARRKIRSLLEYLELADNARHMTPTLP
;
A
#
# COMPACT_ATOMS: atom_id res chain seq x y z
N MET A 1 -15.21 21.77 -30.17
CA MET A 1 -15.12 20.54 -30.98
C MET A 1 -15.87 20.81 -32.28
N LYS A 2 -15.30 20.46 -33.45
CA LYS A 2 -16.06 20.52 -34.71
C LYS A 2 -16.94 19.27 -34.75
N ASP A 3 -18.23 19.43 -35.01
CA ASP A 3 -19.15 18.31 -35.11
C ASP A 3 -18.71 17.34 -36.22
N TYR A 4 -18.70 16.05 -35.91
CA TYR A 4 -18.39 15.02 -36.89
C TYR A 4 -19.53 14.92 -37.89
N VAL A 5 -19.25 15.22 -39.17
CA VAL A 5 -20.18 15.00 -40.27
C VAL A 5 -19.87 13.63 -40.88
N PRO A 6 -20.76 12.64 -40.80
CA PRO A 6 -20.55 11.34 -41.42
C PRO A 6 -20.38 11.51 -42.93
N LYS A 7 -19.26 11.02 -43.47
CA LYS A 7 -19.07 10.97 -44.93
C LYS A 7 -19.84 9.78 -45.49
N THR A 8 -20.58 10.00 -46.56
CA THR A 8 -21.22 8.91 -47.30
C THR A 8 -20.16 8.18 -48.12
N ILE A 9 -19.88 6.93 -47.75
CA ILE A 9 -18.92 6.07 -48.43
C ILE A 9 -19.63 5.42 -49.62
N GLN A 10 -19.03 5.51 -50.81
CA GLN A 10 -19.61 4.97 -52.04
C GLN A 10 -19.30 3.49 -52.20
N ILE A 11 -20.22 2.75 -52.83
CA ILE A 11 -20.02 1.36 -53.23
C ILE A 11 -19.21 1.35 -54.52
N VAL A 12 -18.07 0.68 -54.52
CA VAL A 12 -17.13 0.62 -55.66
C VAL A 12 -17.23 -0.66 -56.48
N GLY A 13 -17.86 -1.72 -55.94
CA GLY A 13 -18.00 -2.98 -56.65
C GLY A 13 -19.01 -3.92 -56.00
N VAL A 14 -19.53 -4.85 -56.80
CA VAL A 14 -20.39 -5.95 -56.35
C VAL A 14 -19.89 -7.25 -56.98
N GLU A 15 -19.51 -8.22 -56.17
CA GLU A 15 -18.99 -9.52 -56.60
C GLU A 15 -19.64 -10.63 -55.76
N ASP A 16 -20.22 -11.65 -56.41
CA ASP A 16 -20.91 -12.78 -55.76
C ASP A 16 -21.92 -12.41 -54.65
N GLY A 17 -22.62 -11.28 -54.80
CA GLY A 17 -23.60 -10.78 -53.81
C GLY A 17 -22.97 -10.01 -52.64
N VAL A 18 -21.67 -9.74 -52.68
CA VAL A 18 -20.93 -8.90 -51.73
C VAL A 18 -20.73 -7.51 -52.33
N HIS A 19 -21.12 -6.47 -51.60
CA HIS A 19 -21.03 -5.06 -52.00
C HIS A 19 -19.86 -4.38 -51.27
N TYR A 20 -18.85 -3.93 -52.00
CA TYR A 20 -17.62 -3.33 -51.46
C TYR A 20 -17.66 -1.80 -51.47
N TYR A 21 -17.18 -1.18 -50.39
CA TYR A 21 -17.01 0.25 -50.21
C TYR A 21 -15.59 0.71 -50.58
N GLU A 22 -15.41 2.01 -50.84
CA GLU A 22 -14.10 2.63 -51.16
C GLU A 22 -13.01 2.37 -50.11
N ASP A 23 -13.38 2.20 -48.85
CA ASP A 23 -12.48 1.98 -47.72
C ASP A 23 -12.14 0.49 -47.49
N GLY A 24 -12.64 -0.40 -48.34
CA GLY A 24 -12.42 -1.85 -48.24
C GLY A 24 -13.42 -2.58 -47.34
N HIS A 25 -14.32 -1.87 -46.64
CA HIS A 25 -15.45 -2.52 -45.97
C HIS A 25 -16.45 -3.04 -47.00
N PHE A 26 -17.33 -3.95 -46.59
CA PHE A 26 -18.33 -4.53 -47.48
C PHE A 26 -19.61 -4.86 -46.72
N TRP A 27 -20.68 -5.17 -47.45
CA TRP A 27 -21.86 -5.82 -46.90
C TRP A 27 -22.39 -6.89 -47.82
N MET A 28 -23.14 -7.85 -47.28
CA MET A 28 -23.78 -8.92 -48.05
C MET A 28 -25.19 -9.18 -47.52
N GLU A 29 -26.04 -9.78 -48.35
CA GLU A 29 -27.35 -10.25 -47.92
C GLU A 29 -27.25 -11.65 -47.32
N VAL A 30 -27.95 -11.86 -46.20
CA VAL A 30 -28.21 -13.17 -45.61
C VAL A 30 -29.73 -13.40 -45.54
N PRO A 31 -30.21 -14.66 -45.54
CA PRO A 31 -31.63 -14.94 -45.42
C PRO A 31 -32.27 -14.19 -44.24
N GLY A 32 -33.44 -13.60 -44.50
CA GLY A 32 -34.21 -12.86 -43.51
C GLY A 32 -34.78 -13.75 -42.41
N LEU A 33 -35.58 -13.14 -41.53
CA LEU A 33 -36.34 -13.91 -40.55
C LEU A 33 -37.30 -14.85 -41.28
N LEU A 34 -37.42 -16.08 -40.76
CA LEU A 34 -38.46 -16.98 -41.24
C LEU A 34 -39.82 -16.31 -41.03
N PRO A 35 -40.75 -16.43 -41.99
CA PRO A 35 -42.12 -16.04 -41.73
C PRO A 35 -42.59 -16.82 -40.49
N GLU A 36 -43.32 -16.16 -39.60
CA GLU A 36 -44.03 -16.87 -38.54
C GLU A 36 -44.95 -17.87 -39.23
N GLU A 37 -44.60 -19.16 -39.19
CA GLU A 37 -45.44 -20.21 -39.72
C GLU A 37 -46.82 -20.05 -39.05
N GLU A 38 -47.87 -19.99 -39.87
CA GLU A 38 -49.18 -20.40 -39.39
C GLU A 38 -49.04 -21.88 -39.08
N GLU A 39 -48.54 -22.22 -37.87
CA GLU A 39 -48.68 -23.56 -37.35
C GLU A 39 -50.19 -23.85 -37.37
N GLU A 40 -50.65 -24.61 -38.37
CA GLU A 40 -51.94 -25.28 -38.32
C GLU A 40 -51.88 -26.21 -37.10
N ASP A 41 -52.38 -25.67 -36.02
CA ASP A 41 -52.31 -26.14 -34.64
C ASP A 41 -53.11 -27.45 -34.50
N GLU A 42 -52.52 -28.61 -34.80
CA GLU A 42 -53.12 -29.90 -34.42
C GLU A 42 -52.56 -30.45 -33.10
N SER A 43 -51.55 -29.82 -32.48
CA SER A 43 -51.02 -30.36 -31.22
C SER A 43 -50.27 -29.37 -30.33
N ASN A 44 -50.90 -28.31 -29.80
CA ASN A 44 -50.40 -27.78 -28.52
C ASN A 44 -51.44 -27.08 -27.63
N TYR A 45 -51.68 -27.67 -26.46
CA TYR A 45 -52.62 -27.22 -25.44
C TYR A 45 -52.05 -26.15 -24.48
N PHE A 46 -51.03 -25.38 -24.87
CA PHE A 46 -50.44 -24.36 -23.99
C PHE A 46 -50.25 -23.01 -24.69
N SER A 47 -51.12 -22.07 -24.30
CA SER A 47 -50.94 -20.60 -24.36
C SER A 47 -51.24 -19.91 -25.69
N TYR A 48 -52.49 -19.46 -25.85
CA TYR A 48 -52.86 -18.40 -26.78
C TYR A 48 -52.18 -17.08 -26.38
N ILE A 49 -50.91 -16.90 -26.74
CA ILE A 49 -50.27 -15.58 -26.67
C ILE A 49 -50.85 -14.77 -27.83
N SER A 50 -51.78 -13.86 -27.53
CA SER A 50 -52.31 -12.91 -28.51
C SER A 50 -51.16 -12.09 -29.09
N LYS A 51 -50.90 -12.25 -30.39
CA LYS A 51 -49.81 -11.55 -31.08
C LYS A 51 -50.10 -10.03 -31.06
N PRO A 52 -49.15 -9.19 -30.61
CA PRO A 52 -49.37 -7.74 -30.56
C PRO A 52 -49.45 -7.16 -31.98
N SER A 53 -50.66 -6.75 -32.40
CA SER A 53 -50.97 -6.34 -33.79
C SER A 53 -50.31 -5.03 -34.29
N LYS A 54 -49.43 -4.41 -33.50
CA LYS A 54 -48.78 -3.13 -33.83
C LYS A 54 -47.31 -3.27 -34.21
N ILE A 55 -46.73 -4.46 -34.07
CA ILE A 55 -45.33 -4.74 -34.39
C ILE A 55 -45.29 -5.89 -35.37
N SER A 56 -44.57 -5.70 -36.48
CA SER A 56 -44.30 -6.73 -37.47
C SER A 56 -42.78 -6.84 -37.66
N PHE A 57 -42.29 -8.06 -37.86
CA PHE A 57 -40.90 -8.32 -38.18
C PHE A 57 -40.72 -8.44 -39.69
N SER A 58 -39.71 -7.78 -40.26
CA SER A 58 -39.39 -7.93 -41.68
C SER A 58 -38.83 -9.32 -41.94
N THR A 59 -39.33 -9.99 -42.97
CA THR A 59 -38.81 -11.26 -43.49
C THR A 59 -37.90 -11.06 -44.71
N GLU A 60 -37.65 -9.80 -45.11
CA GLU A 60 -36.70 -9.48 -46.18
C GLU A 60 -35.27 -9.91 -45.81
N PRO A 61 -34.41 -10.21 -46.80
CA PRO A 61 -33.00 -10.50 -46.56
C PRO A 61 -32.33 -9.45 -45.69
N MET A 62 -31.57 -9.90 -44.68
CA MET A 62 -30.85 -9.01 -43.78
C MET A 62 -29.53 -8.59 -44.40
N LYS A 63 -29.14 -7.32 -44.20
CA LYS A 63 -27.83 -6.82 -44.61
C LYS A 63 -26.82 -6.98 -43.48
N VAL A 64 -25.76 -7.74 -43.74
CA VAL A 64 -24.63 -7.92 -42.81
C VAL A 64 -23.46 -7.08 -43.30
N TYR A 65 -23.03 -6.13 -42.48
CA TYR A 65 -21.90 -5.24 -42.77
C TYR A 65 -20.61 -5.81 -42.16
N SER A 66 -19.50 -5.67 -42.88
CA SER A 66 -18.19 -5.98 -42.36
C SER A 66 -17.82 -4.98 -41.26
N THR A 67 -17.09 -5.47 -40.27
CA THR A 67 -16.48 -4.64 -39.22
C THR A 67 -15.03 -5.03 -39.09
N PHE A 68 -14.23 -4.18 -38.44
CA PHE A 68 -12.82 -4.45 -38.21
C PHE A 68 -12.58 -5.84 -37.62
N SER A 69 -11.62 -6.56 -38.18
CA SER A 69 -11.14 -7.81 -37.62
C SER A 69 -10.45 -7.60 -36.27
N ILE A 70 -10.23 -8.66 -35.49
CA ILE A 70 -9.47 -8.57 -34.22
C ILE A 70 -8.01 -8.19 -34.43
N THR A 71 -7.45 -8.46 -35.62
CA THR A 71 -6.08 -8.08 -35.98
C THR A 71 -5.96 -6.60 -36.36
N GLU A 72 -7.05 -5.99 -36.86
CA GLU A 72 -7.11 -4.57 -37.20
C GLU A 72 -7.55 -3.70 -36.02
N TYR A 73 -8.47 -4.21 -35.21
CA TYR A 73 -8.99 -3.54 -34.03
C TYR A 73 -9.06 -4.51 -32.86
N ASP A 74 -8.06 -4.39 -31.98
CA ASP A 74 -8.03 -5.11 -30.72
C ASP A 74 -9.10 -4.54 -29.78
N ARG A 75 -10.15 -5.32 -29.57
CA ARG A 75 -11.29 -4.95 -28.71
C ARG A 75 -11.04 -5.28 -27.24
N ARG A 76 -9.87 -5.86 -26.89
CA ARG A 76 -9.54 -6.20 -25.52
C ARG A 76 -9.24 -4.93 -24.72
N ASN A 77 -9.62 -4.96 -23.45
CA ASN A 77 -9.29 -3.92 -22.50
C ASN A 77 -8.72 -4.58 -21.24
N GLU A 78 -7.40 -4.68 -21.19
CA GLU A 78 -6.67 -5.29 -20.07
C GLU A 78 -6.61 -4.37 -18.84
N ASP A 79 -6.94 -3.09 -19.00
CA ASP A 79 -6.95 -2.11 -17.91
C ASP A 79 -8.20 -2.22 -17.01
N VAL A 80 -9.21 -3.00 -17.42
CA VAL A 80 -10.43 -3.19 -16.63
C VAL A 80 -10.20 -4.29 -15.60
N ASP A 81 -9.96 -3.86 -14.36
CA ASP A 81 -9.94 -4.74 -13.19
C ASP A 81 -11.17 -4.45 -12.28
N PRO A 82 -12.21 -5.29 -12.32
CA PRO A 82 -13.42 -5.08 -11.51
C PRO A 82 -13.17 -5.26 -10.01
N VAL A 83 -12.16 -6.03 -9.61
CA VAL A 83 -11.83 -6.26 -8.20
C VAL A 83 -11.13 -5.02 -7.65
N ALA A 84 -10.14 -4.50 -8.35
CA ALA A 84 -9.47 -3.25 -7.98
C ALA A 84 -10.45 -2.07 -7.93
N ALA A 85 -11.30 -1.93 -8.95
CA ALA A 85 -12.29 -0.86 -9.01
C ALA A 85 -13.30 -0.91 -7.86
N SER A 86 -13.78 -2.11 -7.49
CA SER A 86 -14.70 -2.30 -6.36
C SER A 86 -14.04 -1.93 -5.03
N ALA A 87 -12.76 -2.31 -4.83
CA ALA A 87 -12.02 -1.98 -3.63
C ALA A 87 -11.77 -0.47 -3.48
N GLU A 88 -11.42 0.22 -4.56
CA GLU A 88 -11.27 1.69 -4.58
C GLU A 88 -12.60 2.37 -4.25
N TYR A 89 -13.69 1.96 -4.91
CA TYR A 89 -15.02 2.51 -4.69
C TYR A 89 -15.47 2.41 -3.22
N GLU A 90 -15.25 1.27 -2.57
CA GLU A 90 -15.60 1.11 -1.15
C GLU A 90 -14.76 1.99 -0.22
N LEU A 91 -13.52 2.33 -0.58
CA LEU A 91 -12.69 3.28 0.17
C LEU A 91 -13.18 4.72 -0.03
N GLU A 92 -13.48 5.13 -1.26
CA GLU A 92 -14.02 6.46 -1.57
C GLU A 92 -15.34 6.73 -0.84
N LYS A 93 -16.25 5.74 -0.87
CA LYS A 93 -17.53 5.81 -0.15
C LYS A 93 -17.38 5.96 1.37
N ARG A 94 -16.27 5.47 1.95
CA ARG A 94 -15.96 5.72 3.38
C ARG A 94 -15.51 7.16 3.60
N VAL A 95 -14.68 7.69 2.71
CA VAL A 95 -14.21 9.08 2.75
C VAL A 95 -15.39 10.06 2.68
N GLU A 96 -16.41 9.79 1.85
CA GLU A 96 -17.62 10.63 1.76
C GLU A 96 -18.38 10.79 3.09
N LYS A 97 -18.21 9.85 4.03
CA LYS A 97 -18.86 9.90 5.35
C LYS A 97 -18.04 10.64 6.40
N MET A 98 -16.76 10.91 6.12
CA MET A 98 -15.86 11.61 7.03
C MET A 98 -16.11 13.13 7.00
N ASP A 99 -15.59 13.83 8.00
CA ASP A 99 -15.43 15.28 7.96
C ASP A 99 -14.10 15.61 7.28
N VAL A 100 -14.17 16.25 6.11
CA VAL A 100 -13.00 16.53 5.25
C VAL A 100 -12.63 17.99 5.36
N PHE A 101 -11.38 18.27 5.76
CA PHE A 101 -10.88 19.62 5.93
C PHE A 101 -9.45 19.78 5.38
N PRO A 102 -9.13 20.96 4.81
CA PRO A 102 -7.80 21.23 4.29
C PRO A 102 -6.83 21.58 5.43
N VAL A 103 -5.58 21.13 5.29
CA VAL A 103 -4.47 21.49 6.17
C VAL A 103 -3.25 21.85 5.31
N GLU A 104 -2.54 22.91 5.70
CA GLU A 104 -1.27 23.25 5.05
C GLU A 104 -0.15 23.19 6.08
N LEU A 105 0.91 22.42 5.81
CA LEU A 105 2.06 22.27 6.70
C LEU A 105 3.34 22.64 5.96
N VAL A 106 4.21 23.41 6.61
CA VAL A 106 5.57 23.63 6.13
C VAL A 106 6.45 22.48 6.59
N LYS A 107 7.08 21.77 5.65
CA LYS A 107 7.97 20.65 5.95
C LYS A 107 9.22 21.16 6.68
N GLY A 108 9.44 20.66 7.89
CA GLY A 108 10.60 21.00 8.70
C GLY A 108 11.86 20.23 8.30
N SER A 109 12.97 20.50 8.99
CA SER A 109 14.25 19.78 8.81
C SER A 109 14.13 18.27 9.08
N GLU A 110 13.27 17.89 10.03
CA GLU A 110 12.95 16.50 10.37
C GLU A 110 11.75 15.95 9.57
N GLY A 111 11.31 16.68 8.54
CA GLY A 111 10.16 16.32 7.70
C GLY A 111 8.81 16.80 8.26
N LEU A 112 7.77 16.03 7.97
CA LEU A 112 6.38 16.36 8.34
C LEU A 112 6.04 15.97 9.79
N GLY A 113 6.79 15.04 10.38
CA GLY A 113 6.51 14.52 11.73
C GLY A 113 5.28 13.60 11.81
N LEU A 114 4.97 12.89 10.72
CA LEU A 114 3.85 11.96 10.60
C LEU A 114 4.39 10.54 10.34
N SER A 115 3.86 9.56 11.06
CA SER A 115 3.96 8.14 10.72
C SER A 115 2.63 7.66 10.17
N ILE A 116 2.66 6.87 9.10
CA ILE A 116 1.46 6.40 8.42
C ILE A 116 1.30 4.87 8.51
N ILE A 117 0.06 4.43 8.40
CA ILE A 117 -0.31 3.03 8.23
C ILE A 117 -1.32 2.90 7.10
N GLY A 118 -1.15 1.90 6.25
CA GLY A 118 -2.13 1.56 5.22
C GLY A 118 -3.14 0.56 5.76
N MET A 119 -4.42 0.84 5.62
CA MET A 119 -5.52 -0.03 6.07
C MET A 119 -6.58 -0.08 4.98
N GLY A 120 -7.02 -1.27 4.58
CA GLY A 120 -7.94 -1.38 3.45
C GLY A 120 -8.49 -2.78 3.25
N VAL A 121 -9.38 -2.88 2.27
CA VAL A 121 -10.05 -4.13 1.91
C VAL A 121 -9.05 -5.00 1.16
N GLY A 122 -8.76 -6.20 1.68
CA GLY A 122 -7.87 -7.15 1.03
C GLY A 122 -6.38 -6.96 1.32
N ALA A 123 -6.01 -6.26 2.40
CA ALA A 123 -4.63 -6.25 2.90
C ALA A 123 -4.07 -7.67 3.12
N ASP A 124 -4.93 -8.61 3.54
CA ASP A 124 -4.60 -10.03 3.71
C ASP A 124 -4.68 -10.84 2.39
N ALA A 125 -5.31 -10.28 1.36
CA ALA A 125 -5.53 -10.91 0.05
C ALA A 125 -4.56 -10.41 -1.04
N GLY A 126 -3.58 -9.56 -0.69
CA GLY A 126 -2.63 -8.98 -1.63
C GLY A 126 -3.19 -7.84 -2.49
N LEU A 127 -4.40 -7.36 -2.20
CA LEU A 127 -4.95 -6.16 -2.83
C LEU A 127 -4.34 -4.94 -2.14
N GLU A 128 -3.45 -4.24 -2.85
CA GLU A 128 -2.73 -3.07 -2.32
C GLU A 128 -3.57 -1.76 -2.37
N LYS A 129 -4.90 -1.86 -2.28
CA LYS A 129 -5.82 -0.72 -2.23
C LYS A 129 -6.09 -0.36 -0.78
N LEU A 130 -5.39 0.66 -0.27
CA LEU A 130 -5.42 1.04 1.14
C LEU A 130 -5.90 2.49 1.31
N GLY A 131 -6.57 2.74 2.44
CA GLY A 131 -6.66 4.08 3.03
C GLY A 131 -5.42 4.35 3.86
N ILE A 132 -4.89 5.58 3.78
CA ILE A 132 -3.67 5.98 4.47
C ILE A 132 -4.02 6.77 5.72
N PHE A 133 -3.69 6.23 6.89
CA PHE A 133 -4.04 6.83 8.18
C PHE A 133 -2.81 7.27 8.96
N VAL A 134 -2.96 8.30 9.78
CA VAL A 134 -1.94 8.78 10.70
C VAL A 134 -1.83 7.83 11.88
N LYS A 135 -0.74 7.08 11.94
CA LYS A 135 -0.44 6.13 13.01
C LYS A 135 0.11 6.81 14.26
N THR A 136 1.10 7.69 14.08
CA THR A 136 1.70 8.48 15.17
C THR A 136 2.12 9.85 14.67
N ILE A 137 2.23 10.79 15.61
CA ILE A 137 2.74 12.14 15.36
C ILE A 137 4.01 12.31 16.18
N THR A 138 5.10 12.71 15.52
CA THR A 138 6.39 12.95 16.18
C THR A 138 6.30 14.21 17.03
N ALA A 139 6.63 14.10 18.33
CA ALA A 139 6.70 15.25 19.22
C ALA A 139 7.64 16.33 18.66
N ASN A 140 7.23 17.60 18.74
CA ASN A 140 7.94 18.75 18.17
C ASN A 140 8.12 18.77 16.63
N GLY A 141 7.54 17.79 15.92
CA GLY A 141 7.48 17.77 14.45
C GLY A 141 6.57 18.86 13.87
N ALA A 142 6.60 19.03 12.55
CA ALA A 142 5.79 20.05 11.86
C ALA A 142 4.28 19.87 12.11
N ALA A 143 3.77 18.64 11.97
CA ALA A 143 2.38 18.33 12.26
C ALA A 143 2.00 18.53 13.74
N ALA A 144 2.88 18.19 14.68
CA ALA A 144 2.63 18.39 16.11
C ALA A 144 2.56 19.86 16.49
N LYS A 145 3.41 20.70 15.90
CA LYS A 145 3.43 22.16 16.14
C LYS A 145 2.18 22.85 15.60
N ASP A 146 1.64 22.35 14.49
CA ASP A 146 0.41 22.86 13.89
C ASP A 146 -0.85 22.39 14.65
N GLY A 147 -0.89 21.11 15.02
CA GLY A 147 -1.92 20.54 15.89
C GLY A 147 -3.28 20.25 15.24
N ARG A 148 -3.50 20.58 13.95
CA ARG A 148 -4.77 20.28 13.27
C ARG A 148 -4.92 18.79 12.91
N ILE A 149 -3.82 18.14 12.52
CA ILE A 149 -3.77 16.71 12.20
C ILE A 149 -3.62 15.90 13.50
N GLN A 150 -4.39 14.83 13.64
CA GLN A 150 -4.43 13.95 14.80
C GLN A 150 -4.18 12.49 14.40
N VAL A 151 -3.87 11.65 15.39
CA VAL A 151 -3.79 10.19 15.19
C VAL A 151 -5.18 9.68 14.80
N ASN A 152 -5.22 8.68 13.92
CA ASN A 152 -6.41 8.11 13.27
C ASN A 152 -7.01 8.95 12.13
N ASP A 153 -6.51 10.17 11.88
CA ASP A 153 -6.94 10.92 10.70
C ASP A 153 -6.51 10.20 9.41
N GLN A 154 -7.37 10.23 8.39
CA GLN A 154 -7.06 9.75 7.05
C GLN A 154 -6.43 10.86 6.21
N ILE A 155 -5.31 10.56 5.55
CA ILE A 155 -4.72 11.44 4.53
C ILE A 155 -5.38 11.09 3.19
N ILE A 156 -6.27 11.97 2.72
CA ILE A 156 -7.02 11.77 1.48
C ILE A 156 -6.19 12.23 0.29
N GLU A 157 -5.53 13.39 0.42
CA GLU A 157 -4.76 14.00 -0.67
C GLU A 157 -3.53 14.72 -0.14
N VAL A 158 -2.45 14.72 -0.93
CA VAL A 158 -1.24 15.52 -0.71
C VAL A 158 -0.82 16.21 -2.00
N ASP A 159 -0.74 17.54 -2.01
CA ASP A 159 -0.37 18.37 -3.15
C ASP A 159 -1.12 18.01 -4.46
N GLY A 160 -2.44 17.77 -4.38
CA GLY A 160 -3.25 17.39 -5.54
C GLY A 160 -3.20 15.90 -5.90
N LYS A 161 -2.45 15.08 -5.15
CA LYS A 161 -2.36 13.62 -5.38
C LYS A 161 -3.23 12.87 -4.38
N SER A 162 -4.24 12.17 -4.88
CA SER A 162 -5.05 11.27 -4.06
C SER A 162 -4.20 10.15 -3.47
N LEU A 163 -4.42 9.88 -2.18
CA LEU A 163 -3.85 8.77 -1.43
C LEU A 163 -4.95 7.77 -1.00
N VAL A 164 -6.12 7.82 -1.63
CA VAL A 164 -7.18 6.82 -1.44
C VAL A 164 -6.94 5.65 -2.40
N GLY A 165 -6.98 4.42 -1.89
CA GLY A 165 -6.82 3.24 -2.73
C GLY A 165 -5.38 3.02 -3.24
N VAL A 166 -4.39 3.53 -2.52
CA VAL A 166 -2.98 3.40 -2.91
C VAL A 166 -2.23 2.47 -1.98
N THR A 167 -1.05 2.04 -2.44
CA THR A 167 -0.15 1.21 -1.64
C THR A 167 0.52 2.05 -0.55
N GLN A 168 0.85 1.45 0.58
CA GLN A 168 1.54 2.16 1.66
C GLN A 168 2.92 2.69 1.21
N ALA A 169 3.61 1.94 0.34
CA ALA A 169 4.89 2.34 -0.22
C ALA A 169 4.76 3.59 -1.12
N TYR A 170 3.71 3.65 -1.95
CA TYR A 170 3.42 4.82 -2.78
C TYR A 170 3.12 6.04 -1.91
N ALA A 171 2.26 5.91 -0.90
CA ALA A 171 1.94 7.00 0.02
C ALA A 171 3.18 7.52 0.76
N ALA A 172 4.02 6.61 1.26
CA ALA A 172 5.29 6.96 1.91
C ALA A 172 6.22 7.73 0.96
N SER A 173 6.30 7.31 -0.31
CA SER A 173 7.08 7.99 -1.35
C SER A 173 6.55 9.41 -1.60
N VAL A 174 5.24 9.58 -1.75
CA VAL A 174 4.61 10.89 -1.95
C VAL A 174 4.94 11.82 -0.78
N LEU A 175 4.70 11.39 0.46
CA LEU A 175 4.99 12.18 1.66
C LEU A 175 6.48 12.53 1.81
N ARG A 176 7.38 11.61 1.44
CA ARG A 176 8.84 11.86 1.46
C ARG A 176 9.27 12.88 0.41
N ASN A 177 8.66 12.87 -0.77
CA ASN A 177 9.03 13.72 -1.90
C ASN A 177 8.42 15.14 -1.85
N THR A 178 7.51 15.41 -0.92
CA THR A 178 7.01 16.76 -0.66
C THR A 178 8.13 17.73 -0.24
N SER A 179 7.96 19.02 -0.50
CA SER A 179 8.92 20.05 -0.09
C SER A 179 8.23 21.39 0.16
N GLY A 180 8.78 22.22 1.03
CA GLY A 180 8.22 23.53 1.33
C GLY A 180 6.85 23.45 1.99
N LEU A 181 5.88 24.22 1.47
CA LEU A 181 4.49 24.21 1.91
C LEU A 181 3.74 23.04 1.25
N VAL A 182 3.25 22.13 2.07
CA VAL A 182 2.55 20.91 1.64
C VAL A 182 1.07 21.06 1.95
N LYS A 183 0.23 20.82 0.95
CA LYS A 183 -1.23 20.90 1.08
C LYS A 183 -1.81 19.52 1.28
N PHE A 184 -2.64 19.38 2.30
CA PHE A 184 -3.31 18.14 2.66
C PHE A 184 -4.83 18.32 2.57
N SER A 185 -5.50 17.25 2.14
CA SER A 185 -6.90 17.01 2.46
C SER A 185 -6.96 15.91 3.51
N ILE A 186 -7.52 16.22 4.68
CA ILE A 186 -7.58 15.32 5.83
C ILE A 186 -9.03 14.92 6.08
N GLY A 187 -9.28 13.62 6.24
CA GLY A 187 -10.56 13.06 6.64
C GLY A 187 -10.53 12.64 8.11
N ARG A 188 -11.50 13.09 8.89
CA ARG A 188 -11.69 12.65 10.27
C ARG A 188 -13.04 11.97 10.43
N GLU A 189 -13.04 10.81 11.08
CA GLU A 189 -14.29 10.13 11.41
C GLU A 189 -15.12 10.95 12.41
N ARG A 190 -16.44 10.95 12.22
CA ARG A 190 -17.38 11.72 13.07
C ARG A 190 -17.53 11.13 14.47
N ASP A 191 -17.32 9.82 14.61
CA ASP A 191 -17.42 9.09 15.87
C ASP A 191 -16.11 8.32 16.14
N PRO A 192 -15.14 8.94 16.84
CA PRO A 192 -13.85 8.30 17.11
C PRO A 192 -13.92 7.16 18.15
N GLU A 193 -14.99 7.08 18.97
CA GLU A 193 -15.09 6.08 20.03
C GLU A 193 -15.50 4.70 19.48
N ASN A 194 -16.27 4.67 18.39
CA ASN A 194 -16.66 3.44 17.69
C ASN A 194 -15.86 3.19 16.40
N SER A 195 -14.67 3.80 16.29
CA SER A 195 -13.81 3.70 15.12
C SER A 195 -13.08 2.35 15.04
N GLU A 196 -13.40 1.55 14.04
CA GLU A 196 -12.63 0.33 13.69
C GLU A 196 -11.16 0.68 13.39
N VAL A 197 -10.94 1.83 12.74
CA VAL A 197 -9.61 2.33 12.40
C VAL A 197 -8.80 2.58 13.66
N ALA A 198 -9.38 3.27 14.65
CA ALA A 198 -8.71 3.56 15.91
C ALA A 198 -8.36 2.27 16.68
N GLN A 199 -9.23 1.25 16.66
CA GLN A 199 -8.95 -0.04 17.30
C GLN A 199 -7.74 -0.75 16.67
N LEU A 200 -7.69 -0.80 15.34
CA LEU A 200 -6.60 -1.43 14.60
C LEU A 200 -5.27 -0.67 14.78
N ILE A 201 -5.30 0.68 14.82
CA ILE A 201 -4.11 1.48 15.10
C ILE A 201 -3.60 1.21 16.53
N ARG A 202 -4.48 1.15 17.53
CA ARG A 202 -4.12 0.79 18.91
C ARG A 202 -3.48 -0.59 18.98
N GLN A 203 -4.04 -1.59 18.30
CA GLN A 203 -3.48 -2.94 18.23
C GLN A 203 -2.10 -2.95 17.57
N SER A 204 -1.92 -2.21 16.47
CA SER A 204 -0.64 -2.08 15.79
C SER A 204 0.43 -1.45 16.69
N LEU A 205 0.07 -0.39 17.42
CA LEU A 205 0.99 0.27 18.37
C LEU A 205 1.37 -0.66 19.54
N GLN A 206 0.43 -1.44 20.06
CA GLN A 206 0.71 -2.42 21.10
C GLN A 206 1.68 -3.50 20.61
N ALA A 207 1.45 -4.04 19.41
CA ALA A 207 2.33 -5.06 18.83
C ALA A 207 3.76 -4.54 18.59
N ASP A 208 3.91 -3.29 18.12
CA ASP A 208 5.22 -2.66 17.95
C ASP A 208 5.94 -2.50 19.29
N LYS A 209 5.21 -2.09 20.35
CA LYS A 209 5.76 -1.95 21.70
C LYS A 209 6.24 -3.30 22.25
N GLU A 210 5.43 -4.35 22.14
CA GLU A 210 5.81 -5.70 22.59
C GLU A 210 7.00 -6.27 21.81
N ARG A 211 7.10 -5.95 20.52
CA ARG A 211 8.25 -6.34 19.69
C ARG A 211 9.53 -5.64 20.14
N GLU A 212 9.44 -4.34 20.43
CA GLU A 212 10.58 -3.55 20.88
C GLU A 212 11.05 -3.99 22.27
N GLU A 213 10.13 -4.25 23.20
CA GLU A 213 10.46 -4.78 24.53
C GLU A 213 11.15 -6.15 24.45
N ARG A 214 10.70 -7.04 23.54
CA ARG A 214 11.37 -8.33 23.30
C ARG A 214 12.79 -8.14 22.77
N ARG A 215 12.97 -7.20 21.83
CA ARG A 215 14.29 -6.87 21.27
C ARG A 215 15.23 -6.32 22.34
N GLN A 216 14.75 -5.44 23.21
CA GLN A 216 15.54 -4.86 24.28
C GLN A 216 15.94 -5.91 25.32
N LYS A 217 15.02 -6.76 25.75
CA LYS A 217 15.31 -7.89 26.67
C LYS A 217 16.34 -8.86 26.08
N ALA A 218 16.30 -9.11 24.77
CA ALA A 218 17.28 -9.97 24.10
C ALA A 218 18.69 -9.34 24.15
N LEU A 219 18.81 -8.05 23.82
CA LEU A 219 20.08 -7.31 23.90
C LEU A 219 20.63 -7.25 25.33
N GLU A 220 19.76 -7.06 26.34
CA GLU A 220 20.15 -7.08 27.75
C GLU A 220 20.67 -8.48 28.17
N THR A 221 19.99 -9.55 27.74
CA THR A 221 20.40 -10.93 28.04
C THR A 221 21.75 -11.27 27.40
N GLU A 222 21.98 -10.83 26.16
CA GLU A 222 23.26 -11.01 25.45
C GLU A 222 24.40 -10.27 26.18
N GLN A 223 24.20 -8.99 26.54
CA GLN A 223 25.21 -8.22 27.27
C GLN A 223 25.52 -8.81 28.65
N GLN A 224 24.53 -9.34 29.35
CA GLN A 224 24.72 -10.01 30.64
C GLN A 224 25.55 -11.30 30.49
N SER A 225 25.37 -12.03 29.38
CA SER A 225 26.09 -13.28 29.10
C SER A 225 27.56 -13.05 28.71
N ASP A 226 27.84 -11.99 27.96
CA ASP A 226 29.21 -11.56 27.64
C ASP A 226 29.93 -11.04 28.90
N ALA A 227 29.27 -10.22 29.73
CA ALA A 227 29.85 -9.74 30.98
C ALA A 227 30.18 -10.88 31.96
N SER A 228 29.31 -11.90 32.04
CA SER A 228 29.53 -13.09 32.87
C SER A 228 30.69 -13.96 32.35
N THR A 229 30.87 -14.04 31.03
CA THR A 229 31.97 -14.80 30.38
C THR A 229 33.31 -14.10 30.56
N VAL A 230 33.35 -12.76 30.50
CA VAL A 230 34.54 -11.95 30.79
C VAL A 230 34.93 -12.05 32.28
N GLN A 231 33.96 -12.06 33.20
CA GLN A 231 34.23 -12.28 34.63
C GLN A 231 34.76 -13.69 34.92
N LEU A 232 34.21 -14.73 34.29
CA LEU A 232 34.68 -16.12 34.46
C LEU A 232 36.11 -16.30 33.95
N THR A 233 36.45 -15.73 32.79
CA THR A 233 37.83 -15.77 32.25
C THR A 233 38.81 -14.93 33.07
N ALA A 234 38.40 -13.77 33.59
CA ALA A 234 39.22 -12.99 34.52
C ALA A 234 39.51 -13.74 35.84
N CYS A 235 38.52 -14.42 36.41
CA CYS A 235 38.68 -15.24 37.62
C CYS A 235 39.59 -16.46 37.40
N GLN A 236 39.50 -17.11 36.24
CA GLN A 236 40.39 -18.21 35.88
C GLN A 236 41.85 -17.74 35.75
N ASN A 237 42.08 -16.60 35.10
CA ASN A 237 43.42 -16.02 34.95
C ASN A 237 44.03 -15.55 36.30
N ALA A 238 43.22 -15.00 37.20
CA ALA A 238 43.65 -14.66 38.56
C ALA A 238 44.02 -15.90 39.40
N THR A 239 43.33 -17.02 39.20
CA THR A 239 43.60 -18.29 39.89
C THR A 239 44.92 -18.92 39.43
N ILE A 240 45.24 -18.84 38.13
CA ILE A 240 46.51 -19.33 37.59
C ILE A 240 47.71 -18.51 38.10
N LEU A 241 47.55 -17.19 38.26
CA LEU A 241 48.60 -16.33 38.84
C LEU A 241 48.90 -16.64 40.31
N LEU A 242 47.91 -17.08 41.09
CA LEU A 242 48.10 -17.51 42.48
C LEU A 242 48.74 -18.89 42.59
N ALA A 243 48.47 -19.80 41.65
CA ALA A 243 49.08 -21.13 41.62
C ALA A 243 50.54 -21.13 41.12
N GLY A 244 50.96 -20.09 40.39
CA GLY A 244 52.33 -19.93 39.87
C GLY A 244 53.34 -19.33 40.86
N VAL A 245 52.92 -18.73 41.97
CA VAL A 245 53.83 -18.17 42.98
C VAL A 245 53.96 -19.13 44.15
N GLY A 246 54.61 -20.25 43.87
CA GLY A 246 55.13 -21.14 44.90
C GLY A 246 56.17 -20.42 45.76
N GLY A 247 55.77 -20.06 46.97
CA GLY A 247 56.67 -19.85 48.10
C GLY A 247 57.07 -18.41 48.39
N LEU A 248 56.25 -17.69 49.17
CA LEU A 248 56.70 -16.56 50.00
C LEU A 248 55.87 -16.55 51.29
N ARG A 249 56.55 -16.73 52.43
CA ARG A 249 55.96 -16.90 53.78
C ARG A 249 55.67 -15.58 54.52
N ASP A 250 55.48 -14.45 53.82
CA ASP A 250 55.22 -13.16 54.47
C ASP A 250 54.02 -12.39 53.85
N PRO A 251 52.91 -12.22 54.59
CA PRO A 251 51.66 -11.64 54.07
C PRO A 251 51.74 -10.14 53.72
N THR A 252 52.80 -9.43 54.12
CA THR A 252 52.91 -7.98 53.91
C THR A 252 53.47 -7.64 52.53
N ILE A 253 54.33 -8.49 51.96
CA ILE A 253 54.92 -8.33 50.63
C ILE A 253 53.93 -8.72 49.52
N ALA A 254 53.11 -9.75 49.75
CA ALA A 254 52.06 -10.18 48.82
C ALA A 254 51.03 -9.07 48.57
N ARG A 255 50.58 -8.38 49.64
CA ARG A 255 49.65 -7.24 49.54
C ARG A 255 50.23 -6.06 48.76
N ARG A 256 51.54 -5.80 48.88
CA ARG A 256 52.20 -4.70 48.16
C ARG A 256 52.35 -4.97 46.66
N LYS A 257 52.61 -6.22 46.27
CA LYS A 257 52.69 -6.64 44.85
C LYS A 257 51.31 -6.69 44.17
N ILE A 258 50.27 -7.16 44.87
CA ILE A 258 48.90 -7.17 44.33
C ILE A 258 48.40 -5.73 44.11
N ARG A 259 48.67 -4.81 45.05
CA ARG A 259 48.31 -3.39 44.88
C ARG A 259 49.02 -2.76 43.68
N SER A 260 50.30 -3.05 43.46
CA SER A 260 51.06 -2.54 42.30
C SER A 260 50.57 -3.12 40.96
N LEU A 261 50.07 -4.35 40.93
CA LEU A 261 49.51 -4.97 39.70
C LEU A 261 48.12 -4.44 39.36
N LEU A 262 47.29 -4.16 40.38
CA LEU A 262 45.99 -3.52 40.21
C LEU A 262 46.14 -2.07 39.69
N GLU A 263 47.11 -1.33 40.21
CA GLU A 263 47.42 0.04 39.75
C GLU A 263 47.92 0.06 38.28
N TYR A 264 48.65 -0.98 37.86
CA TYR A 264 49.08 -1.15 36.46
C TYR A 264 47.93 -1.51 35.50
N LEU A 265 46.95 -2.29 35.96
CA LEU A 265 45.77 -2.66 35.17
C LEU A 265 44.78 -1.48 35.06
N GLU A 266 44.62 -0.71 36.13
CA GLU A 266 43.78 0.51 36.15
C GLU A 266 44.37 1.61 35.24
N LEU A 267 45.71 1.72 35.16
CA LEU A 267 46.41 2.57 34.19
C LEU A 267 46.25 2.08 32.74
N ALA A 268 46.17 0.77 32.51
CA ALA A 268 46.03 0.19 31.17
C ALA A 268 44.60 0.33 30.60
N ASP A 269 43.57 0.29 31.45
CA ASP A 269 42.19 0.53 31.04
C ASP A 269 41.93 2.03 30.77
N ASN A 270 42.50 2.94 31.56
CA ASN A 270 42.41 4.37 31.30
C ASN A 270 43.10 4.79 29.98
N ALA A 271 44.18 4.09 29.59
CA ALA A 271 44.87 4.34 28.32
C ALA A 271 44.06 3.91 27.09
N ARG A 272 43.09 3.00 27.22
CA ARG A 272 42.20 2.57 26.12
C ARG A 272 41.05 3.54 25.84
N HIS A 273 40.80 4.50 26.73
CA HIS A 273 39.74 5.52 26.55
C HIS A 273 40.27 6.86 26.00
N MET A 274 41.55 6.94 25.64
CA MET A 274 42.09 8.07 24.87
C MET A 274 42.46 7.62 23.46
N THR A 275 41.47 7.57 22.57
CA THR A 275 41.73 7.67 21.13
C THR A 275 41.94 9.15 20.77
N PRO A 276 42.96 9.50 19.99
CA PRO A 276 43.10 10.86 19.49
C PRO A 276 42.07 11.09 18.38
N THR A 277 41.29 12.17 18.51
CA THR A 277 40.63 12.81 17.37
C THR A 277 41.72 13.26 16.39
N LEU A 278 41.73 12.69 15.19
CA LEU A 278 42.56 13.20 14.09
C LEU A 278 41.82 14.35 13.38
N PRO A 279 42.55 15.39 12.95
CA PRO A 279 42.01 16.58 12.27
C PRO A 279 41.55 16.30 10.83
#